data_AF-G4RNQ2-F1
#
_entry.id   AF-G4RNQ2-F1
#
_cell.length_a   1.000
_cell.length_b   1.000
_cell.length_c   1.000
_cell.angle_alpha   90.00
_cell.angle_beta   90.00
_cell.angle_gamma   90.00
#
_symmetry.space_group_name_H-M   'P 1'
#
loop_
_entity.id
_entity.type
_entity.pdbx_description
1 polymer ?
#
loop_
_entity_poly.entity_id
_entity_poly.type
_entity_poly.pdbx_seq_one_letter_code
_entity_poly.pdbx_strand_id
1 'polypeptide(L)'
;MGGVLWLYTTYRCARCGSPLVFAESNGRIVLSCRNCGISVWMSESSVRQFNRDGAFMWRELMASLHLAYVVRSALLEGKAL
;
A
#
# COMPACT_ATOMS: atom_id res chain seq x y z
N MET A 1 10.49 -11.43 18.01
CA MET A 1 10.62 -11.45 16.53
C MET A 1 9.22 -11.48 15.93
N GLY A 2 8.64 -10.31 15.60
CA GLY A 2 7.34 -10.26 14.93
C GLY A 2 7.52 -10.53 13.44
N GLY A 3 6.88 -11.58 12.91
CA GLY A 3 6.93 -11.90 11.48
C GLY A 3 6.18 -10.85 10.66
N VAL A 4 6.65 -10.60 9.43
CA VAL A 4 5.92 -9.76 8.47
C VAL A 4 4.74 -10.55 7.93
N LEU A 5 3.53 -10.10 8.21
CA LEU A 5 2.32 -10.67 7.62
C LEU A 5 2.15 -10.12 6.20
N TRP A 6 2.08 -11.00 5.20
CA TRP A 6 1.81 -10.64 3.81
C TRP A 6 0.42 -11.13 3.41
N LEU A 7 -0.44 -10.21 2.98
CA LEU A 7 -1.82 -10.48 2.59
C LEU A 7 -2.04 -10.07 1.13
N TYR A 8 -2.57 -10.99 0.33
CA TYR A 8 -3.03 -10.64 -1.01
C TYR A 8 -4.31 -9.80 -0.92
N THR A 9 -4.33 -8.68 -1.63
CA THR A 9 -5.49 -7.79 -1.70
C THR A 9 -6.30 -8.07 -2.97
N THR A 10 -7.52 -7.54 -3.02
CA THR A 10 -8.33 -7.53 -4.24
C THR A 10 -7.87 -6.47 -5.26
N TYR A 11 -7.02 -5.52 -4.84
CA TYR A 11 -6.46 -4.51 -5.72
C TYR A 11 -5.49 -5.10 -6.74
N ARG A 12 -5.47 -4.49 -7.93
CA ARG A 12 -4.62 -4.91 -9.05
C ARG A 12 -3.59 -3.83 -9.37
N CYS A 13 -2.40 -4.27 -9.72
CA CYS A 13 -1.36 -3.37 -10.20
C CYS A 13 -1.80 -2.74 -11.52
N ALA A 14 -1.86 -1.40 -11.58
CA ALA A 14 -2.21 -0.66 -12.78
C ALA A 14 -1.29 -0.95 -13.99
N ARG A 15 -0.03 -1.33 -13.73
CA ARG A 15 0.98 -1.59 -14.77
C ARG A 15 0.94 -3.00 -15.37
N CYS A 16 0.67 -4.02 -14.55
CA CYS A 16 0.79 -5.43 -15.00
C CYS A 16 -0.41 -6.33 -14.64
N GLY A 17 -1.46 -5.79 -14.02
CA GLY A 17 -2.66 -6.55 -13.63
C GLY A 17 -2.46 -7.58 -12.50
N SER A 18 -1.23 -7.82 -12.03
CA SER A 18 -0.96 -8.72 -10.92
C SER A 18 -1.60 -8.24 -9.61
N PRO A 19 -2.01 -9.15 -8.70
CA PRO A 19 -2.52 -8.77 -7.39
C PRO A 19 -1.51 -7.91 -6.60
N LEU A 20 -2.00 -6.92 -5.87
CA LEU A 20 -1.19 -6.18 -4.90
C LEU A 20 -1.16 -6.91 -3.56
N VAL A 21 -0.02 -6.86 -2.91
CA VAL A 21 0.22 -7.46 -1.60
C VAL A 21 0.34 -6.35 -0.57
N PHE A 22 -0.46 -6.45 0.48
CA PHE A 22 -0.34 -5.65 1.69
C PHE A 22 0.59 -6.35 2.68
N ALA A 23 1.44 -5.60 3.36
CA ALA A 23 2.19 -6.11 4.50
C ALA A 23 2.40 -5.07 5.58
N GLU A 24 2.57 -5.54 6.81
CA GLU A 24 2.89 -4.73 7.98
C GLU A 24 4.22 -5.15 8.58
N SER A 25 5.06 -4.18 8.93
CA SER A 25 6.33 -4.38 9.62
C SER A 25 6.66 -3.18 10.51
N ASN A 26 6.82 -3.42 11.82
CA ASN A 26 7.20 -2.40 12.81
C ASN A 26 6.31 -1.14 12.74
N GLY A 27 4.98 -1.31 12.69
CA GLY A 27 4.02 -0.21 12.61
C GLY A 27 3.97 0.52 11.26
N ARG A 28 4.79 0.11 10.29
CA ARG A 28 4.74 0.60 8.91
C ARG A 28 3.97 -0.40 8.07
N ILE A 29 3.21 0.12 7.11
CA ILE A 29 2.49 -0.71 6.15
C ILE A 29 3.00 -0.46 4.74
N VAL A 30 2.91 -1.47 3.89
CA VAL A 30 3.29 -1.40 2.48
C VAL A 30 2.21 -2.01 1.61
N LEU A 31 1.96 -1.36 0.46
CA LEU A 31 1.25 -1.97 -0.66
C LEU A 31 2.24 -2.13 -1.81
N SER A 32 2.39 -3.37 -2.28
CA SER A 32 3.45 -3.74 -3.22
C SER A 32 2.94 -4.63 -4.35
N CYS A 33 3.43 -4.40 -5.56
CA CYS A 33 3.35 -5.37 -6.64
C CYS A 33 4.65 -6.16 -6.71
N ARG A 34 4.59 -7.46 -6.41
CA ARG A 34 5.75 -8.36 -6.47
C ARG A 34 6.33 -8.51 -7.88
N ASN A 35 5.49 -8.37 -8.91
CA ASN A 35 5.92 -8.51 -10.30
C ASN A 35 6.64 -7.25 -10.83
N CYS A 36 6.13 -6.06 -10.51
CA CYS A 36 6.73 -4.81 -10.96
C CYS A 36 7.81 -4.26 -10.02
N GLY A 37 7.91 -4.77 -8.79
CA GLY A 37 8.78 -4.22 -7.74
C GLY A 37 8.32 -2.87 -7.18
N ILE A 38 7.20 -2.31 -7.67
CA ILE A 38 6.66 -1.03 -7.20
C ILE A 38 6.06 -1.25 -5.82
N SER A 39 6.42 -0.37 -4.88
CA SER A 39 5.93 -0.41 -3.50
C SER A 39 5.66 1.00 -2.99
N VAL A 40 4.62 1.15 -2.18
CA VAL A 40 4.31 2.37 -1.44
C VAL A 40 4.25 2.03 0.04
N TRP A 41 4.99 2.80 0.82
CA TRP A 41 5.08 2.67 2.27
C TRP A 41 4.32 3.80 2.95
N MET A 42 3.66 3.48 4.05
CA MET A 42 3.07 4.45 4.95
C MET A 42 3.69 4.28 6.34
N SER A 43 4.11 5.39 6.94
CA SER A 43 4.69 5.39 8.28
C SER A 43 3.62 5.14 9.33
N GLU A 44 4.04 4.68 10.50
CA GLU A 44 3.16 4.51 11.67
C GLU A 44 2.40 5.80 12.02
N SER A 45 3.06 6.96 11.94
CA SER A 45 2.44 8.25 12.17
C SER A 45 1.30 8.56 11.20
N SER A 46 1.42 8.15 9.93
CA SER A 46 0.36 8.29 8.93
C SER A 46 -0.76 7.27 9.13
N VAL A 47 -0.42 6.03 9.52
CA VAL A 47 -1.42 4.99 9.85
C VAL A 47 -2.29 5.43 11.04
N ARG A 48 -1.69 6.06 12.06
CA ARG A 48 -2.42 6.54 13.24
C ARG A 48 -3.49 7.59 12.92
N GLN A 49 -3.38 8.32 11.81
CA GLN A 49 -4.40 9.30 11.38
C GLN A 49 -5.73 8.65 10.99
N PHE A 50 -5.75 7.33 10.78
CA PHE A 50 -6.95 6.56 10.49
C PHE A 50 -7.65 6.03 11.75
N ASN A 51 -7.13 6.32 12.95
CA ASN A 51 -7.88 6.14 14.19
C ASN A 51 -8.75 7.37 14.44
N ARG A 52 -10.07 7.21 14.43
CA ARG A 52 -11.05 8.28 14.73
C ARG A 52 -12.05 7.76 15.73
N ASP A 53 -12.27 8.53 16.80
CA ASP A 53 -13.29 8.23 17.82
C ASP A 53 -13.23 6.80 18.38
N GLY A 54 -12.02 6.24 18.53
CA GLY A 54 -11.79 4.87 19.00
C GLY A 54 -11.96 3.76 17.95
N ALA A 55 -12.29 4.11 16.71
CA ALA A 55 -12.42 3.17 15.59
C ALA A 55 -11.28 3.31 14.57
N PHE A 56 -10.78 2.18 14.06
CA PHE A 56 -9.78 2.14 12.99
C PHE A 56 -10.47 2.13 11.62
N MET A 57 -10.19 3.14 10.80
CA MET A 57 -10.79 3.32 9.47
C MET A 57 -10.06 2.54 8.39
N TRP A 58 -10.13 1.20 8.47
CA TRP A 58 -9.42 0.28 7.56
C TRP A 58 -9.69 0.55 6.07
N ARG A 59 -10.95 0.81 5.71
CA ARG A 59 -11.34 1.08 4.32
C ARG A 59 -10.72 2.36 3.78
N GLU A 60 -10.67 3.42 4.58
CA GLU A 60 -10.05 4.69 4.18
C GLU A 60 -8.54 4.54 4.05
N LEU A 61 -7.90 3.86 5.00
CA LEU A 61 -6.46 3.58 4.96
C LEU A 61 -6.07 2.82 3.68
N MET A 62 -6.80 1.74 3.36
CA MET A 62 -6.54 0.95 2.15
C MET A 62 -6.79 1.75 0.87
N ALA A 63 -7.83 2.61 0.84
CA ALA A 63 -8.09 3.48 -0.29
C ALA A 63 -6.96 4.51 -0.49
N SER A 64 -6.50 5.15 0.58
CA SER A 64 -5.37 6.10 0.54
C SER A 64 -4.08 5.43 0.09
N LEU A 65 -3.79 4.24 0.61
CA LEU A 65 -2.59 3.47 0.24
C LEU A 65 -2.64 3.02 -1.23
N HIS A 66 -3.81 2.59 -1.72
CA HIS A 66 -4.02 2.24 -3.12
C HIS A 66 -3.91 3.45 -4.05
N LEU A 67 -4.48 4.60 -3.68
CA LEU A 67 -4.35 5.83 -4.46
C LEU A 67 -2.87 6.25 -4.59
N ALA A 68 -2.13 6.24 -3.49
CA ALA A 68 -0.70 6.53 -3.50
C ALA A 68 0.08 5.54 -4.39
N TYR A 69 -0.31 4.26 -4.39
CA TYR A 69 0.26 3.26 -5.29
C TYR A 69 0.00 3.57 -6.77
N VAL A 70 -1.23 3.92 -7.14
CA VAL A 70 -1.60 4.27 -8.51
C VAL A 70 -0.82 5.49 -8.99
N VAL A 71 -0.75 6.54 -8.17
CA VAL A 71 0.02 7.76 -8.48
C VAL A 71 1.50 7.43 -8.66
N ARG A 72 2.10 6.65 -7.75
CA ARG A 72 3.50 6.24 -7.89
C ARG A 72 3.73 5.41 -9.16
N SER A 73 2.81 4.52 -9.51
CA SER A 73 2.91 3.71 -10.71
C SER A 73 2.89 4.59 -11.97
N ALA A 74 1.95 5.55 -12.06
CA ALA A 74 1.86 6.49 -13.17
C ALA A 74 3.11 7.39 -13.29
N LEU A 75 3.67 7.85 -12.17
CA LEU A 75 4.91 8.64 -12.17
C LEU A 75 6.13 7.86 -12.63
N LEU A 76 6.16 6.54 -12.44
CA LEU A 76 7.25 5.68 -12.93
C LEU A 76 7.07 5.35 -14.42
N GLU A 77 5.85 5.28 -14.92
CA GLU A 77 5.57 5.15 -16.36
C GLU A 77 5.88 6.44 -17.12
N GLY A 78 5.52 7.60 -16.57
CA GLY A 78 5.80 8.92 -17.16
C GLY A 78 7.27 9.34 -17.14
N LYS A 79 8.15 8.58 -16.49
CA LYS A 79 9.62 8.77 -16.50
C LYS A 79 10.33 7.94 -17.58
N ALA A 80 9.58 7.24 -18.44
CA ALA A 80 10.12 6.54 -19.61
C ALA A 80 10.07 7.42 -20.88
N LEU A 81 10.63 8.63 -20.80
CA LEU A 81 10.92 9.50 -21.94
C LEU A 81 12.35 10.04 -21.82
#